data_AF-A0A699QN21-F1
#
_entry.id   AF-A0A699QN21-F1
#
_cell.length_a   1.000
_cell.length_b   1.000
_cell.length_c   1.000
_cell.angle_alpha   90.00
_cell.angle_beta   90.00
_cell.angle_gamma   90.00
#
_symmetry.space_group_name_H-M   'P 1'
#
loop_
_entity.id
_entity.type
_entity.pdbx_description
1 polymer ?
#
loop_
_entity_poly.entity_id
_entity_poly.type
_entity_poly.pdbx_seq_one_letter_code
_entity_poly.pdbx_strand_id
1 'polypeptide(L)'
;MKGDFGLEAKLLQVGIANCYLSELTIAELLYGIANGAPDRQVSNRQNLDKFLRLFPAARRLGISAALETYAQQKAYLKRIGCLQGEFDMLIGSVAVAHGLTLVTHNIRHFADM
;
A
#
# COMPACT_ATOMS: atom_id res chain seq x y z
N MET A 1 14.22 5.14 -8.11
CA MET A 1 13.78 3.82 -7.62
C MET A 1 14.62 2.76 -8.33
N LYS A 2 15.34 1.90 -7.60
CA LYS A 2 15.87 0.65 -8.19
C LYS A 2 14.73 -0.37 -8.14
N GLY A 3 14.32 -0.89 -9.29
CA GLY A 3 13.32 -1.95 -9.37
C GLY A 3 12.21 -1.64 -10.36
N ASP A 4 12.56 -1.69 -11.64
CA ASP A 4 11.61 -1.71 -12.76
C ASP A 4 10.98 -3.11 -12.88
N PHE A 5 10.23 -3.51 -11.84
CA PHE A 5 9.69 -4.86 -11.72
C PHE A 5 8.31 -4.99 -12.36
N GLY A 6 8.18 -4.60 -13.64
CA GLY A 6 6.93 -4.81 -14.39
C GLY A 6 5.67 -4.21 -13.76
N LEU A 7 5.79 -3.36 -12.73
CA LEU A 7 4.66 -2.68 -12.09
C LEU A 7 4.03 -1.73 -13.09
N GLU A 8 4.85 -1.02 -13.86
CA GLU A 8 4.38 -0.19 -14.97
C GLU A 8 3.65 -1.04 -16.02
N ALA A 9 4.25 -2.17 -16.45
CA ALA A 9 3.59 -3.09 -17.37
C ALA A 9 2.26 -3.66 -16.81
N LYS A 10 2.20 -3.94 -15.50
CA LYS A 10 0.99 -4.45 -14.83
C LYS A 10 -0.08 -3.38 -14.69
N LEU A 11 0.30 -2.16 -14.33
CA LEU A 11 -0.58 -1.00 -14.27
C LEU A 11 -1.12 -0.65 -15.67
N LEU A 12 -0.31 -0.80 -16.72
CA LEU A 12 -0.74 -0.65 -18.11
C LEU A 12 -1.69 -1.78 -18.53
N GLN A 13 -1.39 -3.02 -18.16
CA GLN A 13 -2.23 -4.19 -18.48
C GLN A 13 -3.61 -4.12 -17.81
N VAL A 14 -3.65 -3.80 -16.52
CA VAL A 14 -4.90 -3.74 -15.73
C VAL A 14 -5.63 -2.41 -15.95
N GLY A 15 -4.91 -1.38 -16.36
CA GLY A 15 -5.40 -0.01 -16.49
C GLY A 15 -5.37 0.72 -15.15
N ILE A 16 -4.71 1.88 -15.12
CA ILE A 16 -4.60 2.72 -13.92
C ILE A 16 -5.97 3.10 -13.32
N ALA A 17 -7.01 3.16 -14.16
CA ALA A 17 -8.36 3.48 -13.75
C ALA A 17 -8.98 2.44 -12.79
N ASN A 18 -8.49 1.19 -12.84
CA ASN A 18 -8.90 0.06 -12.01
C ASN A 18 -7.99 -0.12 -10.78
N CYS A 19 -7.02 0.76 -10.59
CA CYS A 19 -6.05 0.68 -9.51
C CYS A 19 -6.36 1.71 -8.43
N TYR A 20 -6.09 1.33 -7.18
CA TYR A 20 -6.28 2.18 -6.01
C TYR A 20 -5.00 2.24 -5.18
N LEU A 21 -4.84 3.31 -4.41
CA LEU A 21 -3.68 3.49 -3.53
C LEU A 21 -4.14 3.68 -2.09
N SER A 22 -3.64 2.86 -1.17
CA SER A 22 -3.92 3.06 0.27
C SER A 22 -3.22 4.32 0.78
N GLU A 23 -3.90 5.12 1.60
CA GLU A 23 -3.30 6.27 2.29
C GLU A 23 -2.16 5.85 3.24
N LEU A 24 -2.20 4.61 3.74
CA LEU A 24 -1.15 4.06 4.59
C LEU A 24 0.14 3.84 3.80
N THR A 25 0.04 3.36 2.56
CA THR A 25 1.19 3.27 1.64
C THR A 25 1.76 4.66 1.34
N ILE A 26 0.91 5.69 1.24
CA ILE A 26 1.37 7.08 1.08
C ILE A 26 2.14 7.52 2.34
N ALA A 27 1.66 7.17 3.53
CA ALA A 27 2.36 7.47 4.78
C ALA A 27 3.74 6.79 4.85
N GLU A 28 3.87 5.53 4.43
CA GLU A 28 5.16 4.83 4.36
C GLU A 28 6.14 5.49 3.38
N LEU A 29 5.66 5.90 2.20
CA LEU A 29 6.48 6.61 1.22
C LEU A 29 6.95 7.96 1.75
N LEU A 30 6.07 8.71 2.43
CA LEU A 30 6.42 9.98 3.07
C LEU A 30 7.46 9.79 4.18
N TYR A 31 7.28 8.78 5.01
CA TYR A 31 8.26 8.42 6.03
C TYR A 31 9.62 8.09 5.41
N GLY A 32 9.65 7.27 4.35
CA GLY A 32 10.87 6.91 3.64
C GLY A 32 11.59 8.12 3.04
N ILE A 33 10.85 9.15 2.59
CA ILE A 33 11.44 10.42 2.16
C ILE A 33 12.02 11.18 3.35
N ALA A 34 11.26 11.35 4.43
CA ALA A 34 11.68 12.11 5.61
C ALA A 34 12.89 11.49 6.31
N ASN A 35 12.98 10.16 6.32
CA ASN A 35 14.08 9.38 6.89
C ASN A 35 15.26 9.19 5.91
N GLY A 36 15.12 9.61 4.66
CA GLY A 36 16.13 9.47 3.62
C GLY A 36 17.23 10.53 3.68
N ALA A 37 18.29 10.33 2.88
CA ALA A 37 19.41 11.26 2.78
C ALA A 37 18.93 12.67 2.33
N PRO A 38 19.36 13.77 3.01
CA PRO A 38 18.85 15.13 2.76
C PRO A 38 18.93 15.59 1.30
N ASP A 39 20.03 15.26 0.61
CA ASP A 39 20.27 15.58 -0.81
C ASP A 39 19.24 14.95 -1.76
N ARG A 40 18.61 13.84 -1.36
CA ARG A 40 17.63 13.12 -2.16
C ARG A 40 16.18 13.46 -1.81
N GLN A 41 15.92 14.03 -0.64
CA GLN A 41 14.55 14.26 -0.16
C GLN A 41 13.71 15.07 -1.15
N VAL A 42 14.26 16.16 -1.69
CA VAL A 42 13.58 17.02 -2.66
C VAL A 42 13.19 16.24 -3.92
N SER A 43 14.15 15.50 -4.50
CA SER A 43 13.90 14.70 -5.71
C SER A 43 12.88 13.58 -5.46
N ASN A 44 12.95 12.90 -4.31
CA ASN A 44 12.02 11.83 -3.96
C ASN A 44 10.62 12.39 -3.69
N ARG A 45 10.51 13.58 -3.08
CA ARG A 45 9.24 14.28 -2.90
C ARG A 45 8.60 14.61 -4.23
N GLN A 46 9.36 15.16 -5.17
CA GLN A 46 8.86 15.45 -6.52
C GLN A 46 8.40 14.18 -7.25
N ASN A 47 9.12 13.06 -7.08
CA ASN A 47 8.73 11.78 -7.66
C ASN A 47 7.44 11.24 -7.02
N LEU A 48 7.28 11.35 -5.70
CA LEU A 48 6.04 11.01 -5.01
C LEU A 48 4.88 11.88 -5.52
N ASP A 49 5.07 13.20 -5.64
CA ASP A 49 4.02 14.09 -6.13
C ASP A 49 3.59 13.74 -7.57
N LYS A 50 4.53 13.32 -8.44
CA LYS A 50 4.22 12.80 -9.78
C LYS A 50 3.42 11.50 -9.71
N PHE A 51 3.83 10.55 -8.88
CA PHE A 51 3.14 9.28 -8.68
C PHE A 51 1.70 9.49 -8.16
N LEU A 52 1.53 10.37 -7.18
CA LEU A 52 0.22 10.69 -6.59
C LEU A 52 -0.75 11.37 -7.57
N ARG A 53 -0.26 11.97 -8.68
CA ARG A 53 -1.14 12.48 -9.74
C ARG A 53 -1.83 11.37 -10.54
N LEU A 54 -1.27 10.16 -10.56
CA LEU A 54 -1.90 9.00 -11.20
C LEU A 54 -3.10 8.50 -10.38
N PHE A 55 -3.11 8.77 -9.07
CA PHE A 55 -4.16 8.37 -8.13
C PHE A 55 -4.83 9.63 -7.55
N PRO A 56 -5.85 10.20 -8.23
CA PRO A 56 -6.61 11.32 -7.68
C PRO A 56 -7.28 10.92 -6.35
N ALA A 57 -7.73 11.91 -5.57
CA ALA A 57 -8.28 11.69 -4.22
C ALA A 57 -9.38 10.60 -4.18
N ALA A 58 -10.26 10.54 -5.18
CA ALA A 58 -11.30 9.51 -5.30
C ALA A 58 -10.80 8.07 -5.49
N ARG A 59 -9.51 7.88 -5.82
CA ARG A 59 -8.85 6.57 -5.96
C ARG A 59 -7.86 6.28 -4.81
N ARG A 60 -7.89 7.09 -3.75
CA ARG A 60 -7.13 6.85 -2.54
C ARG A 60 -8.04 6.25 -1.49
N LEU A 61 -7.61 5.13 -0.91
CA LEU A 61 -8.40 4.39 0.07
C LEU A 61 -7.90 4.73 1.47
N GLY A 62 -8.79 5.36 2.24
CA GLY A 62 -8.55 5.64 3.65
C GLY A 62 -8.77 4.41 4.53
N ILE A 63 -8.21 4.47 5.73
CA ILE A 63 -8.29 3.39 6.73
C ILE A 63 -9.69 3.20 7.33
N SER A 64 -10.52 4.25 7.35
CA SER A 64 -11.79 4.25 8.09
C SER A 64 -12.72 3.10 7.71
N ALA A 65 -12.79 2.76 6.42
CA ALA A 65 -13.62 1.66 5.92
C ALA A 65 -13.08 0.26 6.28
N ALA A 66 -11.82 0.17 6.71
CA ALA A 66 -11.11 -1.07 6.97
C ALA A 66 -10.93 -1.40 8.46
N LEU A 67 -11.40 -0.54 9.38
CA LEU A 67 -11.14 -0.70 10.81
C LEU A 67 -11.70 -1.99 11.39
N GLU A 68 -12.94 -2.35 11.04
CA GLU A 68 -13.56 -3.60 11.48
C GLU A 68 -12.85 -4.82 10.87
N THR A 69 -12.57 -4.76 9.56
CA THR A 69 -11.82 -5.82 8.85
C THR A 69 -10.45 -6.03 9.47
N TYR A 70 -9.73 -4.97 9.80
CA TYR A 70 -8.44 -5.03 10.46
C TYR A 70 -8.53 -5.69 11.83
N ALA A 71 -9.52 -5.33 12.67
CA ALA A 71 -9.68 -5.95 13.97
C ALA A 71 -9.92 -7.46 13.85
N GLN A 72 -10.77 -7.86 12.91
CA GLN A 72 -11.08 -9.26 12.62
C GLN A 72 -9.85 -10.03 12.11
N GLN A 73 -9.14 -9.46 11.13
CA GLN A 73 -7.95 -10.04 10.53
C GLN A 73 -6.82 -10.18 11.55
N LYS A 74 -6.53 -9.13 12.32
CA LYS A 74 -5.50 -9.17 13.38
C LYS A 74 -5.82 -10.21 14.45
N ALA A 75 -7.08 -10.33 14.86
CA ALA A 75 -7.50 -11.35 15.82
C ALA A 75 -7.40 -12.77 15.24
N TYR A 76 -7.70 -12.96 13.96
CA TYR A 76 -7.52 -14.23 13.26
C TYR A 76 -6.05 -14.62 13.13
N LEU A 77 -5.22 -13.74 12.55
CA LEU A 77 -3.78 -13.97 12.36
C LEU A 77 -3.06 -14.23 13.69
N LYS A 78 -3.44 -13.52 14.76
CA LYS A 78 -2.91 -13.77 16.10
C LYS A 78 -3.22 -15.19 16.61
N ARG A 79 -4.42 -15.71 16.35
CA ARG A 79 -4.81 -17.06 16.79
C ARG A 79 -4.04 -18.15 16.05
N ILE A 80 -3.71 -17.92 14.78
CA ILE A 80 -2.96 -18.90 13.97
C ILE A 80 -1.44 -18.72 14.02
N GLY A 81 -0.94 -17.71 14.75
CA GLY A 81 0.50 -17.46 14.89
C GLY A 81 1.14 -16.75 13.69
N CYS A 82 0.36 -16.12 12.80
CA CYS A 82 0.82 -15.49 11.56
C CYS A 82 0.70 -13.96 11.59
N LEU A 83 0.90 -13.32 12.75
CA LEU A 83 0.88 -11.86 12.84
C LEU A 83 1.95 -11.22 11.97
N GLN A 84 1.56 -10.16 11.26
CA GLN A 84 2.45 -9.38 10.40
C GLN A 84 2.76 -8.03 11.05
N GLY A 85 3.60 -7.24 10.38
CA GLY A 85 3.81 -5.84 10.75
C GLY A 85 2.49 -5.07 10.75
N GLU A 86 2.41 -4.05 11.62
CA GLU A 86 1.16 -3.30 11.83
C GLU A 86 0.66 -2.62 10.54
N PHE A 87 1.56 -1.98 9.79
CA PHE A 87 1.23 -1.35 8.51
C PHE A 87 0.84 -2.37 7.44
N ASP A 88 1.51 -3.53 7.38
CA ASP A 88 1.13 -4.61 6.47
C ASP A 88 -0.31 -5.07 6.77
N MET A 89 -0.64 -5.36 8.03
CA MET A 89 -2.00 -5.78 8.40
C MET A 89 -3.04 -4.72 8.04
N LEU A 90 -2.74 -3.45 8.26
CA LEU A 90 -3.67 -2.37 7.94
C LEU A 90 -3.86 -2.21 6.42
N ILE A 91 -2.79 -2.24 5.62
CA ILE A 91 -2.85 -2.15 4.16
C ILE A 91 -3.61 -3.35 3.58
N GLY A 92 -3.31 -4.55 4.05
CA GLY A 92 -4.02 -5.76 3.64
C GLY A 92 -5.51 -5.69 3.98
N SER A 93 -5.85 -5.17 5.16
CA SER A 93 -7.23 -5.01 5.58
C SER A 93 -7.99 -3.99 4.73
N VAL A 94 -7.33 -2.93 4.26
CA VAL A 94 -7.92 -1.99 3.27
C VAL A 94 -8.25 -2.72 1.97
N ALA A 95 -7.35 -3.57 1.46
CA ALA A 95 -7.62 -4.34 0.25
C ALA A 95 -8.82 -5.30 0.45
N VAL A 96 -8.84 -6.04 1.56
CA VAL A 96 -9.93 -6.97 1.89
C VAL A 96 -11.27 -6.25 2.04
N ALA A 97 -11.32 -5.15 2.78
CA ALA A 97 -12.56 -4.38 3.02
C ALA A 97 -13.20 -3.85 1.73
N HIS A 98 -12.38 -3.58 0.71
CA HIS A 98 -12.84 -3.10 -0.60
C HIS A 98 -12.97 -4.21 -1.65
N GLY A 99 -12.73 -5.49 -1.28
CA GLY A 99 -12.78 -6.62 -2.22
C GLY A 99 -11.73 -6.53 -3.34
N LEU A 100 -10.57 -5.95 -3.06
CA LEU A 100 -9.50 -5.72 -4.02
C LEU A 100 -8.38 -6.75 -3.89
N THR A 101 -7.69 -7.00 -5.00
CA THR A 101 -6.44 -7.75 -4.99
C THR A 101 -5.28 -6.84 -4.58
N LEU A 102 -4.59 -7.18 -3.49
CA LEU A 102 -3.38 -6.46 -3.08
C LEU A 102 -2.21 -6.80 -4.00
N VAL A 103 -1.59 -5.78 -4.58
CA VAL A 103 -0.35 -5.91 -5.36
C VAL A 103 0.84 -5.61 -4.45
N THR A 104 1.67 -6.62 -4.17
CA THR A 104 2.82 -6.49 -3.25
C THR A 104 3.96 -7.42 -3.64
N HIS A 105 5.19 -7.05 -3.29
CA HIS A 105 6.35 -7.93 -3.37
C HIS A 105 6.42 -8.93 -2.19
N ASN A 106 5.85 -8.57 -1.04
CA ASN A 106 5.91 -9.37 0.18
C ASN A 106 4.75 -10.37 0.24
N ILE A 107 4.53 -11.16 -0.82
CA ILE A 107 3.36 -12.05 -0.96
C ILE A 107 3.16 -12.94 0.28
N ARG A 108 4.25 -13.41 0.89
CA ARG A 108 4.21 -14.25 2.10
C ARG A 108 3.56 -13.58 3.30
N HIS A 109 3.68 -12.26 3.45
CA HIS A 109 3.08 -11.55 4.57
C HIS A 109 1.54 -11.55 4.48
N PHE A 110 1.00 -11.66 3.27
CA PHE A 110 -0.44 -11.52 3.03
C PHE A 110 -1.11 -12.84 2.65
N ALA A 111 -0.40 -13.96 2.70
CA ALA A 111 -0.91 -15.26 2.24
C ALA A 111 -2.06 -15.80 3.09
N ASP A 112 -2.09 -15.44 4.38
CA ASP A 112 -3.09 -15.89 5.35
C ASP A 112 -4.19 -14.85 5.62
N MET A 113 -4.23 -13.75 4.84
CA MET A 113 -5.23 -12.66 4.98
C MET A 113 -6.42 -12.81 4.04
#